data_AF-A0A2E4JTV2-F1
#
_entry.id   AF-A0A2E4JTV2-F1
#
_cell.length_a   1.000
_cell.length_b   1.000
_cell.length_c   1.000
_cell.angle_alpha   90.00
_cell.angle_beta   90.00
_cell.angle_gamma   90.00
#
_symmetry.space_group_name_H-M   'P 1'
#
loop_
_entity.id
_entity.type
_entity.pdbx_description
1 polymer ?
#
loop_
_entity_poly.entity_id
_entity_poly.type
_entity_poly.pdbx_seq_one_letter_code
_entity_poly.pdbx_strand_id
1 'polypeptide(L)'
;MVNCLTCKQHVNYVNLRIDKPKCEHNHSLGKWVMCEGSGGSHVFLSKNTSDPCPVCNDKNKINVQKGMKVKCMKIYSNDDTCPTPEYTWFVDGPPCNLNHIDIILVK
;
A
#
# COMPACT_ATOMS: atom_id res chain seq x y z
N MET A 1 -2.83 1.72 -9.73
CA MET A 1 -1.89 2.13 -10.79
C MET A 1 -0.85 3.03 -10.14
N VAL A 2 0.38 2.52 -9.99
CA VAL A 2 1.53 3.27 -9.46
C VAL A 2 2.36 3.71 -10.66
N ASN A 3 2.59 5.00 -10.81
CA ASN A 3 3.49 5.53 -11.84
C ASN A 3 4.84 5.85 -11.22
N CYS A 4 5.92 5.50 -11.91
CA CYS A 4 7.25 5.93 -11.52
C CYS A 4 7.38 7.44 -11.71
N LEU A 5 7.75 8.19 -10.68
CA LEU A 5 7.90 9.64 -10.80
C LEU A 5 9.08 10.04 -11.72
N THR A 6 10.10 9.18 -11.84
CA THR A 6 11.29 9.45 -12.63
C THR A 6 11.05 9.21 -14.12
N CYS A 7 10.63 8.00 -14.50
CA CYS A 7 10.43 7.64 -15.91
C CYS A 7 8.97 7.78 -16.38
N LYS A 8 8.04 8.17 -15.51
CA LYS A 8 6.60 8.35 -15.78
C LYS A 8 5.85 7.11 -16.28
N GLN A 9 6.53 5.95 -16.34
CA GLN A 9 5.91 4.70 -16.75
C GLN A 9 5.04 4.10 -15.66
N HIS A 10 4.02 3.40 -16.11
CA HIS A 10 3.20 2.56 -15.25
C HIS A 10 4.03 1.39 -14.72
N VAL A 11 4.01 1.19 -13.41
CA VAL A 11 4.76 0.13 -12.74
C VAL A 11 3.94 -1.15 -12.80
N ASN A 12 4.51 -2.21 -13.36
CA ASN A 12 3.90 -3.54 -13.32
C ASN A 12 3.61 -3.94 -11.87
N TYR A 13 2.41 -4.44 -11.65
CA TYR A 13 1.92 -4.85 -10.35
C TYR A 13 2.84 -5.88 -9.65
N VAL A 14 3.52 -6.74 -10.40
CA VAL A 14 4.50 -7.71 -9.86
C VAL A 14 5.65 -7.01 -9.12
N ASN A 15 6.09 -5.84 -9.62
CA ASN A 15 7.19 -5.08 -9.01
C ASN A 15 6.79 -4.37 -7.71
N LEU A 16 5.50 -4.34 -7.38
CA LEU A 16 4.98 -3.78 -6.12
C LEU A 16 4.97 -4.80 -4.98
N ARG A 17 5.22 -6.09 -5.26
CA ARG A 17 5.13 -7.20 -4.29
C ARG A 17 6.38 -7.38 -3.41
N ILE A 18 7.20 -6.35 -3.28
CA ILE A 18 8.46 -6.36 -2.50
C ILE A 18 8.50 -5.16 -1.54
N ASP A 19 9.27 -5.26 -0.46
CA ASP A 19 9.36 -4.22 0.60
C ASP A 19 9.69 -2.82 0.05
N LYS A 20 10.65 -2.76 -0.87
CA LYS A 20 11.12 -1.54 -1.54
C LYS A 20 10.87 -1.66 -3.03
N PRO A 21 9.64 -1.41 -3.50
CA PRO A 21 9.29 -1.60 -4.88
C PRO A 21 10.07 -0.65 -5.79
N LYS A 22 10.37 -1.14 -6.99
CA LYS A 22 11.09 -0.39 -8.02
C LYS A 22 10.34 -0.48 -9.34
N CYS A 23 10.52 0.49 -10.23
CA CYS A 23 10.03 0.33 -11.60
C CYS A 23 10.94 -0.61 -12.41
N GLU A 24 10.54 -0.95 -13.64
CA GLU A 24 11.31 -1.81 -14.54
C GLU A 24 12.70 -1.24 -14.88
N HIS A 25 12.86 0.08 -14.76
CA HIS A 25 14.14 0.78 -14.91
C HIS A 25 14.92 0.91 -13.59
N ASN A 26 14.57 0.14 -12.56
CA ASN A 26 15.25 0.08 -11.25
C ASN A 26 15.19 1.39 -10.43
N HIS A 27 14.31 2.34 -10.78
CA HIS A 27 14.07 3.52 -9.95
C HIS A 27 13.25 3.17 -8.71
N SER A 28 13.66 3.68 -7.55
CA SER A 28 12.93 3.48 -6.29
C SER A 28 11.55 4.13 -6.34
N LEU A 29 10.53 3.40 -5.89
CA LEU A 29 9.16 3.91 -5.76
C LEU A 29 8.81 4.28 -4.32
N GLY A 30 9.67 3.94 -3.37
CA GLY A 30 9.46 4.13 -1.94
C GLY A 30 9.61 2.83 -1.17
N LYS A 31 9.03 2.81 0.02
CA LYS A 31 8.96 1.64 0.90
C LYS A 31 7.53 1.47 1.40
N TRP A 32 7.05 0.23 1.44
CA TRP A 32 5.79 -0.07 2.10
C TRP A 32 5.94 0.11 3.62
N VAL A 33 5.03 0.89 4.19
CA VAL A 33 4.96 1.15 5.63
C VAL A 33 3.52 1.00 6.10
N MET A 34 3.36 0.87 7.41
CA MET A 34 2.06 0.83 8.07
C MET A 34 1.97 1.97 9.08
N CYS A 35 0.82 2.65 9.18
CA CYS A 35 0.53 3.54 10.30
C CYS A 35 -0.28 2.82 11.40
N GLU A 36 -0.35 3.42 12.59
CA GLU A 36 -1.15 2.94 13.74
C GLU A 36 -2.19 3.99 14.13
N GLY A 37 -2.97 4.46 13.16
CA GLY A 37 -3.93 5.54 13.37
C GLY A 37 -5.13 5.14 14.21
N SER A 38 -5.80 6.14 14.79
CA SER A 38 -6.94 6.01 15.71
C SER A 38 -8.20 5.30 15.15
N GLY A 39 -8.20 4.93 13.87
CA GLY A 39 -9.31 4.24 13.19
C GLY A 39 -8.89 2.92 12.50
N GLY A 40 -7.68 2.44 12.76
CA GLY A 40 -7.12 1.24 12.13
C GLY A 40 -5.74 1.49 11.54
N SER A 41 -4.98 0.39 11.38
CA SER A 41 -3.64 0.44 10.81
C SER A 41 -3.70 0.35 9.29
N HIS A 42 -3.01 1.26 8.60
CA HIS A 42 -3.05 1.34 7.14
C HIS A 42 -1.71 1.07 6.49
N VAL A 43 -1.67 0.17 5.51
CA VAL A 43 -0.46 -0.05 4.68
C VAL A 43 -0.47 0.88 3.47
N PHE A 44 0.62 1.61 3.26
CA PHE A 44 0.78 2.52 2.12
C PHE A 44 2.24 2.61 1.65
N LEU A 45 2.43 3.07 0.42
CA LEU A 45 3.75 3.27 -0.16
C LEU A 45 4.28 4.66 0.18
N SER A 46 5.29 4.73 1.05
CA SER A 46 5.90 5.98 1.51
C SER A 46 7.16 6.26 0.70
N LYS A 47 7.30 7.48 0.18
CA LYS A 47 8.48 7.90 -0.60
C LYS A 47 9.54 8.51 0.31
N ASN A 48 9.09 9.24 1.33
CA ASN A 48 9.93 9.86 2.34
C ASN A 48 9.55 9.38 3.74
N THR A 49 10.46 9.53 4.69
CA THR A 49 10.20 9.25 6.11
C THR A 49 9.09 10.14 6.69
N SER A 50 8.89 11.35 6.16
CA SER A 50 7.93 12.33 6.69
C SER A 50 6.52 12.29 6.08
N ASP A 51 6.29 11.51 5.01
CA ASP A 51 4.98 11.49 4.32
C ASP A 51 3.86 11.01 5.26
N PRO A 52 2.83 11.80 5.59
CA PRO A 52 1.76 11.29 6.45
C PRO A 52 0.99 10.16 5.74
N CYS A 53 0.35 9.30 6.53
CA CYS A 53 -0.59 8.32 6.01
C CYS A 53 -1.67 9.04 5.20
N PRO A 54 -1.93 8.66 3.94
CA PRO A 54 -2.93 9.34 3.11
C PRO A 54 -4.37 9.18 3.61
N VAL A 55 -4.59 8.34 4.62
CA VAL A 55 -5.91 7.98 5.14
C VAL A 55 -6.21 8.67 6.47
N CYS A 56 -5.38 8.40 7.49
CA CYS A 56 -5.57 8.94 8.84
C CYS A 56 -4.67 10.14 9.15
N ASN A 57 -3.83 10.57 8.19
CA ASN A 57 -2.84 11.63 8.35
C ASN A 57 -1.80 11.39 9.48
N ASP A 58 -1.70 10.15 9.97
CA ASP A 58 -0.73 9.74 10.97
C ASP A 58 0.69 9.78 10.38
N LYS A 59 1.63 10.33 11.14
CA LYS A 59 3.05 10.44 10.76
C LYS A 59 3.88 9.29 11.30
N ASN A 60 3.36 8.54 12.27
CA ASN A 60 3.99 7.36 12.81
C ASN A 60 3.90 6.23 11.80
N LYS A 61 5.06 5.63 11.53
CA LYS A 61 5.22 4.57 10.53
C LYS A 61 6.01 3.45 11.12
N ILE A 62 5.50 2.25 10.95
CA ILE A 62 6.21 1.03 11.25
C ILE A 62 6.40 0.20 9.98
N ASN A 63 7.39 -0.69 10.02
CA ASN A 63 7.66 -1.57 8.89
C ASN A 63 6.59 -2.65 8.80
N VAL A 64 6.08 -2.90 7.60
CA VAL A 64 5.11 -3.99 7.39
C VAL A 64 5.86 -5.32 7.38
N GLN A 65 5.44 -6.25 8.23
CA GLN A 65 6.04 -7.58 8.27
C GLN A 65 5.48 -8.47 7.16
N LYS A 66 6.36 -9.28 6.55
CA LYS A 66 5.92 -10.37 5.68
C LYS A 66 5.06 -11.34 6.48
N GLY A 67 3.94 -11.80 5.91
CA GLY A 67 3.03 -12.71 6.60
C GLY A 67 1.84 -12.02 7.27
N MET A 68 1.85 -10.69 7.38
CA MET A 68 0.78 -9.93 8.00
C MET A 68 -0.53 -10.08 7.23
N LYS A 69 -1.65 -10.28 7.96
CA LYS A 69 -2.98 -10.33 7.34
C LYS A 69 -3.46 -8.92 7.07
N VAL A 70 -3.88 -8.70 5.83
CA VAL A 70 -4.30 -7.40 5.33
C VAL A 70 -5.54 -7.55 4.47
N LYS A 71 -6.38 -6.52 4.47
CA LYS A 71 -7.58 -6.46 3.65
C LYS A 71 -7.61 -5.16 2.87
N CYS A 72 -7.92 -5.25 1.58
CA CYS A 72 -8.18 -4.05 0.81
C CYS A 72 -9.49 -3.42 1.30
N MET A 73 -9.42 -2.11 1.49
CA MET A 73 -10.47 -1.20 1.87
C MET A 73 -10.57 -0.15 0.77
N LYS A 74 -11.12 -0.57 -0.36
CA LYS A 74 -11.79 0.41 -1.22
C LYS A 74 -13.08 0.81 -0.51
N ILE A 75 -13.14 2.06 -0.04
CA ILE A 75 -14.40 2.68 0.38
C ILE A 75 -15.04 3.19 -0.90
N TYR A 76 -16.08 2.50 -1.35
CA TYR A 76 -16.87 2.98 -2.48
C TYR A 76 -17.73 4.16 -2.04
N SER A 77 -18.17 4.99 -2.98
CA SER A 77 -18.96 6.21 -2.71
C SER A 77 -20.31 5.96 -2.00
N ASN A 78 -20.67 4.70 -1.79
CA ASN A 78 -21.86 4.20 -1.14
C ASN A 78 -21.58 3.51 0.22
N ASP A 79 -20.42 3.76 0.84
CA ASP A 79 -19.94 3.14 2.10
C ASP A 79 -19.74 1.61 2.05
N ASP A 80 -19.82 0.98 0.88
CA ASP A 80 -19.50 -0.44 0.75
C ASP A 80 -17.99 -0.66 0.96
N THR A 81 -17.68 -1.66 1.79
CA THR A 81 -16.31 -2.14 1.98
C THR A 81 -15.95 -3.10 0.86
N CYS A 82 -14.74 -2.98 0.31
CA CYS A 82 -14.25 -3.91 -0.70
C CYS A 82 -14.46 -5.38 -0.29
N PRO A 83 -15.15 -6.19 -1.11
CA PRO A 83 -15.48 -7.59 -0.77
C PRO A 83 -14.28 -8.54 -0.93
N THR A 84 -13.07 -7.99 -1.12
CA THR A 84 -11.88 -8.82 -1.32
C THR A 84 -11.56 -9.62 -0.05
N PRO A 85 -11.16 -10.89 -0.19
CA PRO A 85 -10.73 -11.69 0.94
C PRO A 85 -9.46 -11.10 1.56
N GLU A 86 -9.24 -11.42 2.83
CA GLU A 86 -7.96 -11.15 3.48
C GLU A 86 -6.85 -11.91 2.77
N TYR A 87 -5.68 -11.29 2.70
CA TYR A 87 -4.51 -11.87 2.07
C TYR A 87 -3.27 -11.61 2.93
N THR A 88 -2.22 -12.36 2.63
CA THR A 88 -0.99 -12.41 3.39
C THR A 88 0.04 -11.50 2.72
N TRP A 89 0.41 -10.42 3.41
CA TRP A 89 1.31 -9.40 2.89
C TRP A 89 2.68 -9.97 2.50
N PHE A 90 3.17 -9.61 1.32
CA PHE A 90 4.39 -10.15 0.68
C PHE A 90 4.45 -11.69 0.48
N VAL A 91 3.33 -12.40 0.67
CA VAL A 91 3.22 -13.84 0.37
C VAL A 91 2.26 -14.04 -0.80
N ASP A 92 1.03 -13.55 -0.65
CA ASP A 92 0.01 -13.59 -1.71
C ASP A 92 0.20 -12.42 -2.69
N GLY A 93 0.94 -11.40 -2.25
CA GLY A 93 1.09 -10.11 -2.89
C GLY A 93 -0.11 -9.20 -2.58
N PRO A 94 0.03 -7.87 -2.73
CA PRO A 94 -1.11 -6.96 -2.75
C PRO A 94 -2.28 -7.43 -3.68
N PRO A 95 -3.55 -7.08 -3.50
CA PRO A 95 -4.60 -7.43 -4.45
C PRO A 95 -4.37 -6.66 -5.75
N CYS A 96 -4.69 -7.29 -6.89
CA CYS A 96 -4.57 -6.70 -8.23
C CYS A 96 -5.26 -5.32 -8.35
N ASN A 97 -6.21 -5.03 -7.48
CA ASN A 97 -6.97 -3.78 -7.43
C ASN A 97 -6.34 -2.68 -6.58
N LEU A 98 -5.07 -2.79 -6.16
CA LEU A 98 -4.39 -1.69 -5.47
C LEU A 98 -4.13 -0.52 -6.42
N ASN A 99 -5.16 0.29 -6.60
CA ASN A 99 -5.03 1.68 -6.95
C ASN A 99 -4.59 2.46 -5.72
N HIS A 100 -3.81 3.51 -5.94
CA HIS A 100 -3.16 4.35 -4.92
C HIS A 100 -4.12 5.02 -3.90
N ILE A 101 -5.41 4.74 -4.00
CA ILE A 101 -6.52 5.32 -3.24
C ILE A 101 -7.18 4.25 -2.36
N ASP A 102 -6.93 2.97 -2.62
CA ASP A 102 -7.56 1.88 -1.89
C ASP A 102 -6.74 1.60 -0.62
N ILE A 103 -7.34 1.97 0.50
CA ILE A 103 -6.82 1.82 1.85
C ILE A 103 -6.52 0.33 2.08
N ILE A 104 -5.45 -0.03 2.78
CA ILE A 104 -5.23 -1.42 3.22
C ILE A 104 -5.34 -1.43 4.73
N LEU A 105 -6.39 -2.03 5.29
CA LEU A 105 -6.48 -2.21 6.75
C LEU A 105 -5.73 -3.48 7.18
N VAL A 106 -5.04 -3.36 8.30
CA VAL A 106 -4.51 -4.51 9.05
C VAL A 106 -5.54 -4.88 10.12
N LYS A 107 -5.83 -6.18 10.21
CA LYS A 107 -6.71 -6.76 11.23
C LYS A 107 -5.92 -7.66 12.16
#